data_AF-A0A1X2H930-F1
#
_entry.id   AF-A0A1X2H930-F1
#
_cell.length_a   1.000
_cell.length_b   1.000
_cell.length_c   1.000
_cell.angle_alpha   90.00
_cell.angle_beta   90.00
_cell.angle_gamma   90.00
#
_symmetry.space_group_name_H-M   'P 1'
#
loop_
_entity.id
_entity.type
_entity.pdbx_description
1 polymer ?
#
loop_
_entity_poly.entity_id
_entity_poly.type
_entity_poly.pdbx_seq_one_letter_code
_entity_poly.pdbx_strand_id
1 'polypeptide(L)'
;MYILLLSFLLSICVSLIGALPMHNADTERMARLISTHWQYEHLDTIRASSHRDMAALLQQHVTLHCENPEDGTVEDMRMLRTQLEEAMQSHAESHLIPGAWELLAMSTNALQTLVKETIEKHKVRRSLASKLDGAMVRHLRGVFHQLDHEIMPRLLDRLVEELAPALDQVNQNFPFAFSLKVTPWSPESHDPLHFTWEDEGHADQFISEYYLRAD
;
A
#
# COMPACT_ATOMS: atom_id res chain seq x y z
N MET A 1 -2.76 1.80 11.87
CA MET A 1 -1.39 1.76 12.46
C MET A 1 -0.39 2.65 11.70
N TYR A 2 -0.22 2.47 10.38
CA TYR A 2 0.81 3.15 9.59
C TYR A 2 0.77 4.68 9.61
N ILE A 3 -0.40 5.32 9.70
CA ILE A 3 -0.54 6.79 9.72
C ILE A 3 0.26 7.44 10.86
N LEU A 4 0.16 6.91 12.09
CA LEU A 4 0.84 7.45 13.26
C LEU A 4 2.37 7.33 13.16
N LEU A 5 2.84 6.23 12.56
CA LEU A 5 4.26 6.03 12.25
C LEU A 5 4.71 7.07 11.24
N LEU A 6 3.93 7.28 10.18
CA LEU A 6 4.21 8.23 9.12
C LEU A 6 4.29 9.67 9.65
N SER A 7 3.32 10.10 10.48
CA SER A 7 3.29 11.45 11.08
C SER A 7 4.46 11.71 12.03
N PHE A 8 4.86 10.69 12.80
CA PHE A 8 6.03 10.77 13.68
C PHE A 8 7.33 10.95 12.88
N LEU A 9 7.47 10.21 11.79
CA LEU A 9 8.67 10.20 10.96
C LEU A 9 8.74 11.44 10.03
N LEU A 10 7.59 11.94 9.57
CA LEU A 10 7.40 13.29 9.01
C LEU A 10 7.99 14.37 9.94
N SER A 11 7.60 14.36 11.23
CA SER A 11 8.07 15.34 12.23
C SER A 11 9.59 15.28 12.46
N ILE A 12 10.19 14.09 12.38
CA ILE A 12 11.66 13.92 12.49
C ILE A 12 12.37 14.47 11.24
N CYS A 13 11.87 14.18 10.03
CA CYS A 13 12.38 14.73 8.79
C CYS A 13 12.37 16.27 8.80
N VAL A 14 11.23 16.85 9.18
CA VAL A 14 11.00 18.28 9.34
C VAL A 14 12.04 18.92 10.28
N SER A 15 12.32 18.26 11.40
CA SER A 15 13.27 18.75 12.40
C SER A 15 14.71 18.76 11.86
N LEU A 16 15.12 17.74 11.09
CA LEU A 16 16.42 17.74 10.40
C LEU A 16 16.51 18.82 9.31
N ILE A 17 15.44 19.04 8.54
CA ILE A 17 15.38 20.07 7.47
C ILE A 17 15.58 21.48 8.05
N GLY A 18 15.08 21.75 9.26
CA GLY A 18 15.26 23.04 9.95
C GLY A 18 16.73 23.43 10.17
N ALA A 19 17.64 22.46 10.28
CA ALA A 19 19.06 22.68 10.56
C ALA A 19 19.90 23.07 9.31
N LEU A 20 19.50 22.66 8.09
CA LEU A 20 20.36 22.76 6.90
C LEU A 20 20.28 24.13 6.21
N PRO A 21 21.39 24.88 6.03
CA PRO A 21 21.36 26.18 5.33
C PRO A 21 20.90 25.99 3.88
N MET A 22 20.14 26.96 3.35
CA MET A 22 19.57 26.88 2.00
C MET A 22 20.15 27.92 1.04
N HIS A 23 21.02 27.46 0.14
CA HIS A 23 21.25 28.09 -1.17
C HIS A 23 20.54 27.27 -2.28
N ASN A 24 20.45 27.81 -3.50
CA ASN A 24 19.73 27.12 -4.60
C ASN A 24 20.31 25.73 -4.93
N ALA A 25 21.63 25.54 -4.78
CA ALA A 25 22.28 24.24 -4.95
C ALA A 25 21.86 23.21 -3.88
N ASP A 26 21.44 23.67 -2.69
CA ASP A 26 20.96 22.81 -1.62
C ASP A 26 19.53 22.33 -1.85
N THR A 27 18.73 23.00 -2.68
CA THR A 27 17.34 22.58 -2.96
C THR A 27 17.27 21.21 -3.64
N GLU A 28 18.08 20.99 -4.68
CA GLU A 28 18.15 19.70 -5.38
C GLU A 28 18.71 18.60 -4.46
N ARG A 29 19.73 18.92 -3.65
CA ARG A 29 20.33 18.00 -2.69
C ARG A 29 19.36 17.62 -1.58
N MET A 30 18.61 18.59 -1.06
CA MET A 30 17.62 18.40 0.00
C MET A 30 16.40 17.63 -0.52
N ALA A 31 15.91 17.95 -1.72
CA ALA A 31 14.85 17.17 -2.37
C ALA A 31 15.24 15.70 -2.53
N ARG A 32 16.47 15.42 -2.98
CA ARG A 32 17.00 14.07 -3.06
C ARG A 32 17.10 13.38 -1.71
N LEU A 33 17.73 14.01 -0.71
CA LEU A 33 17.88 13.46 0.65
C LEU A 33 16.54 13.07 1.27
N ILE A 34 15.57 14.00 1.23
CA ILE A 34 14.21 13.76 1.72
C ILE A 34 13.59 12.59 0.97
N SER A 35 13.65 12.57 -0.36
CA SER A 35 13.00 11.54 -1.17
C SER A 35 13.62 10.16 -0.98
N THR A 36 14.94 10.07 -0.83
CA THR A 36 15.61 8.79 -0.52
C THR A 36 15.29 8.29 0.88
N HIS A 37 15.20 9.19 1.88
CA HIS A 37 14.77 8.82 3.22
C HIS A 37 13.30 8.34 3.22
N TRP A 38 12.43 9.06 2.49
CA TRP A 38 11.05 8.68 2.26
C TRP A 38 10.90 7.29 1.64
N GLN A 39 11.65 7.04 0.56
CA GLN A 39 11.65 5.74 -0.12
C GLN A 39 12.03 4.61 0.85
N TYR A 40 13.26 4.65 1.37
CA TYR A 40 13.86 3.48 2.01
C TYR A 40 13.34 3.20 3.42
N GLU A 41 13.08 4.23 4.23
CA GLU A 41 12.69 4.03 5.63
C GLU A 41 11.17 3.79 5.76
N HIS A 42 10.36 4.42 4.89
CA HIS A 42 8.89 4.44 5.03
C HIS A 42 8.18 3.65 3.95
N LEU A 43 8.44 3.97 2.69
CA LEU A 43 7.63 3.46 1.58
C LEU A 43 7.95 2.01 1.23
N ASP A 44 9.22 1.64 1.22
CA ASP A 44 9.64 0.25 1.02
C ASP A 44 9.16 -0.64 2.19
N THR A 45 9.15 -0.09 3.42
CA THR A 45 8.57 -0.74 4.62
C THR A 45 7.06 -0.95 4.50
N ILE A 46 6.31 0.08 4.09
CA ILE A 46 4.85 0.00 3.87
C ILE A 46 4.54 -0.97 2.73
N ARG A 47 5.28 -0.91 1.63
CA ARG A 47 5.19 -1.84 0.50
C ARG A 47 5.36 -3.28 0.98
N ALA A 48 6.51 -3.60 1.58
CA ALA A 48 6.82 -4.96 2.01
C ALA A 48 5.82 -5.53 3.03
N SER A 49 5.33 -4.71 3.96
CA SER A 49 4.35 -5.14 4.98
C SER A 49 2.92 -5.29 4.43
N SER A 50 2.50 -4.42 3.51
CA SER A 50 1.15 -4.45 2.92
C SER A 50 0.93 -5.56 1.88
N HIS A 51 1.98 -6.21 1.36
CA HIS A 51 1.84 -7.30 0.38
C HIS A 51 0.90 -8.42 0.88
N ARG A 52 1.06 -8.85 2.14
CA ARG A 52 0.20 -9.87 2.75
C ARG A 52 -1.24 -9.40 2.90
N ASP A 53 -1.43 -8.18 3.37
CA ASP A 53 -2.74 -7.60 3.63
C ASP A 53 -3.53 -7.51 2.32
N MET A 54 -2.94 -6.99 1.25
CA MET A 54 -3.58 -6.92 -0.06
C MET A 54 -3.84 -8.30 -0.69
N ALA A 55 -2.94 -9.28 -0.50
CA ALA A 55 -3.19 -10.63 -0.98
C ALA A 55 -4.39 -11.27 -0.26
N ALA A 56 -4.48 -11.07 1.06
CA ALA A 56 -5.62 -11.53 1.85
C ALA A 56 -6.93 -10.83 1.46
N LEU A 57 -6.88 -9.54 1.08
CA LEU A 57 -8.04 -8.84 0.52
C LEU A 57 -8.44 -9.41 -0.85
N LEU A 58 -7.51 -9.62 -1.79
CA LEU A 58 -7.80 -10.26 -3.08
C LEU A 58 -8.39 -11.67 -2.90
N GLN A 59 -7.90 -12.43 -1.92
CA GLN A 59 -8.41 -13.76 -1.60
C GLN A 59 -9.86 -13.72 -1.09
N GLN A 60 -10.26 -12.71 -0.32
CA GLN A 60 -11.66 -12.55 0.14
C GLN A 60 -12.65 -12.39 -1.02
N HIS A 61 -12.20 -11.88 -2.16
CA HIS A 61 -13.02 -11.78 -3.38
C HIS A 61 -13.18 -13.10 -4.15
N VAL A 62 -12.35 -14.11 -3.87
CA VAL A 62 -12.31 -15.35 -4.66
C VAL A 62 -12.60 -16.56 -3.77
N THR A 63 -13.79 -17.13 -3.92
CA THR A 63 -14.19 -18.35 -3.20
C THR A 63 -14.18 -19.55 -4.15
N LEU A 64 -13.48 -20.62 -3.77
CA LEU A 64 -13.57 -21.92 -4.44
C LEU A 64 -14.86 -22.63 -4.02
N HIS A 65 -15.70 -22.98 -4.98
CA HIS A 65 -16.84 -23.87 -4.80
C HIS A 65 -16.51 -25.25 -5.35
N CYS A 66 -17.01 -26.32 -4.72
CA CYS A 66 -16.84 -27.70 -5.20
C CYS A 66 -18.20 -28.24 -5.66
N GLU A 67 -18.23 -28.70 -6.90
CA GLU A 67 -19.37 -29.35 -7.55
C GLU A 67 -19.19 -30.87 -7.49
N ASN A 68 -20.28 -31.59 -7.21
CA ASN A 68 -20.34 -33.04 -7.01
C ASN A 68 -19.44 -33.56 -5.85
N PRO A 69 -19.71 -33.14 -4.60
CA PRO A 69 -18.94 -33.59 -3.43
C PRO A 69 -19.14 -35.08 -3.06
N GLU A 70 -19.99 -35.80 -3.78
CA GLU A 70 -20.25 -37.24 -3.56
C GLU A 70 -19.20 -38.14 -4.23
N ASP A 71 -18.46 -37.62 -5.23
CA ASP A 71 -17.50 -38.38 -6.04
C ASP A 71 -16.06 -38.39 -5.47
N GLY A 72 -15.82 -37.71 -4.34
CA GLY A 72 -14.54 -37.67 -3.64
C GLY A 72 -14.68 -37.75 -2.13
N THR A 73 -13.58 -38.02 -1.40
CA THR A 73 -13.66 -37.94 0.07
C THR A 73 -13.74 -36.47 0.49
N VAL A 74 -14.57 -36.18 1.49
CA VAL A 74 -14.74 -34.81 2.04
C VAL A 74 -13.41 -34.23 2.52
N GLU A 75 -12.49 -35.08 2.99
CA GLU A 75 -11.18 -34.67 3.48
C GLU A 75 -10.21 -34.34 2.32
N ASP A 76 -10.20 -35.10 1.22
CA ASP A 76 -9.37 -34.79 0.06
C ASP A 76 -9.79 -33.46 -0.58
N MET A 77 -11.11 -33.22 -0.73
CA MET A 77 -11.63 -31.95 -1.24
C MET A 77 -11.29 -30.77 -0.33
N ARG A 78 -11.38 -30.97 1.00
CA ARG A 78 -11.01 -29.95 2.00
C ARG A 78 -9.52 -29.63 1.91
N MET A 79 -8.66 -30.65 1.85
CA MET A 79 -7.22 -30.49 1.73
C MET A 79 -6.82 -29.78 0.44
N LEU A 80 -7.35 -30.20 -0.71
CA LEU A 80 -7.06 -29.57 -2.01
C LEU A 80 -7.56 -28.13 -2.07
N ARG A 81 -8.74 -27.84 -1.52
CA ARG A 81 -9.23 -26.46 -1.39
C ARG A 81 -8.26 -25.60 -0.58
N THR A 82 -7.82 -26.06 0.59
CA THR A 82 -6.85 -25.32 1.41
C THR A 82 -5.52 -25.12 0.68
N GLN A 83 -4.99 -26.14 -0.01
CA GLN A 83 -3.77 -26.02 -0.81
C GLN A 83 -3.90 -25.02 -1.96
N LEU A 84 -5.06 -24.98 -2.63
CA LEU A 84 -5.35 -23.99 -3.67
C LEU A 84 -5.45 -22.58 -3.08
N GLU A 85 -6.16 -22.40 -1.96
CA GLU A 85 -6.26 -21.12 -1.25
C GLU A 85 -4.88 -20.61 -0.78
N GLU A 86 -4.02 -21.49 -0.25
CA GLU A 86 -2.63 -21.16 0.12
C GLU A 86 -1.75 -20.81 -1.09
N ALA A 87 -1.89 -21.55 -2.19
CA ALA A 87 -1.16 -21.28 -3.43
C ALA A 87 -1.59 -19.93 -4.05
N MET A 88 -2.89 -19.61 -4.03
CA MET A 88 -3.45 -18.32 -4.45
C MET A 88 -2.84 -17.16 -3.65
N GLN A 89 -2.84 -17.27 -2.32
CA GLN A 89 -2.28 -16.26 -1.42
C GLN A 89 -0.78 -16.05 -1.71
N SER A 90 -0.01 -17.15 -1.77
CA SER A 90 1.42 -17.13 -2.05
C SER A 90 1.74 -16.48 -3.40
N HIS A 91 0.97 -16.82 -4.44
CA HIS A 91 1.13 -16.26 -5.79
C HIS A 91 0.83 -14.75 -5.83
N ALA A 92 -0.25 -14.31 -5.18
CA ALA A 92 -0.59 -12.90 -5.07
C ALA A 92 0.48 -12.09 -4.31
N GLU A 93 0.96 -12.59 -3.16
CA GLU A 93 2.05 -11.96 -2.36
C GLU A 93 3.36 -11.83 -3.14
N SER A 94 3.69 -12.82 -3.99
CA SER A 94 5.02 -12.94 -4.61
C SER A 94 5.14 -12.41 -6.04
N HIS A 95 4.07 -12.41 -6.84
CA HIS A 95 4.11 -12.06 -8.26
C HIS A 95 3.21 -10.89 -8.64
N LEU A 96 1.96 -10.88 -8.18
CA LEU A 96 0.97 -9.89 -8.62
C LEU A 96 1.16 -8.53 -7.92
N ILE A 97 1.16 -8.52 -6.59
CA ILE A 97 1.21 -7.29 -5.79
C ILE A 97 2.55 -6.54 -5.90
N PRO A 98 3.73 -7.21 -5.93
CA PRO A 98 4.99 -6.52 -6.16
C PRO A 98 5.00 -5.73 -7.47
N GLY A 99 4.43 -6.29 -8.55
CA GLY A 99 4.31 -5.61 -9.85
C GLY A 99 3.32 -4.44 -9.82
N ALA A 100 2.25 -4.55 -9.04
CA ALA A 100 1.27 -3.49 -8.83
C ALA A 100 1.89 -2.22 -8.20
N TRP A 101 2.77 -2.40 -7.22
CA TRP A 101 3.48 -1.29 -6.57
C TRP A 101 4.39 -0.50 -7.51
N GLU A 102 4.95 -1.14 -8.54
CA GLU A 102 5.73 -0.43 -9.58
C GLU A 102 4.84 0.50 -10.43
N LEU A 103 3.55 0.16 -10.60
CA LEU A 103 2.59 0.97 -11.35
C LEU A 103 2.10 2.19 -10.58
N LEU A 104 2.12 2.16 -9.24
CA LEU A 104 1.56 3.19 -8.35
C LEU A 104 2.37 4.50 -8.27
N ALA A 105 3.28 4.72 -9.21
CA ALA A 105 4.09 5.94 -9.35
C ALA A 105 4.88 6.37 -8.09
N MET A 106 4.99 5.51 -7.07
CA MET A 106 5.77 5.71 -5.83
C MET A 106 7.30 5.66 -6.06
N SER A 107 7.74 6.00 -7.27
CA SER A 107 9.14 6.12 -7.59
C SER A 107 9.77 7.29 -6.86
N THR A 108 11.05 7.14 -6.51
CA THR A 108 11.86 8.19 -5.90
C THR A 108 11.87 9.48 -6.74
N ASN A 109 11.68 9.37 -8.07
CA ASN A 109 11.58 10.50 -8.99
C ASN A 109 10.29 11.32 -8.82
N ALA A 110 9.15 10.67 -8.58
CA ALA A 110 7.88 11.36 -8.35
C ALA A 110 7.91 12.12 -7.02
N LEU A 111 8.45 11.48 -5.98
CA LEU A 111 8.71 12.08 -4.67
C LEU A 111 9.68 13.26 -4.78
N GLN A 112 10.82 13.08 -5.48
CA GLN A 112 11.81 14.15 -5.65
C GLN A 112 11.25 15.35 -6.40
N THR A 113 10.39 15.13 -7.40
CA THR A 113 9.63 16.19 -8.06
C THR A 113 8.70 16.92 -7.08
N LEU A 114 7.86 16.19 -6.34
CA LEU A 114 6.93 16.74 -5.35
C LEU A 114 7.63 17.56 -4.25
N VAL A 115 8.72 17.02 -3.69
CA VAL A 115 9.52 17.68 -2.65
C VAL A 115 10.16 18.94 -3.23
N LYS A 116 10.76 18.86 -4.43
CA LYS A 116 11.41 19.99 -5.11
C LYS A 116 10.43 21.11 -5.42
N GLU A 117 9.30 20.81 -6.05
CA GLU A 117 8.23 21.78 -6.30
C GLU A 117 7.73 22.44 -5.01
N THR A 118 7.64 21.67 -3.92
CA THR A 118 7.21 22.20 -2.62
C THR A 118 8.24 23.15 -2.01
N ILE A 119 9.54 22.85 -2.11
CA ILE A 119 10.64 23.73 -1.66
C ILE A 119 10.70 25.01 -2.51
N GLU A 120 10.67 24.87 -3.84
CA GLU A 120 10.75 26.01 -4.78
C GLU A 120 9.59 26.98 -4.60
N LYS A 121 8.38 26.44 -4.35
CA LYS A 121 7.16 27.21 -4.06
C LYS A 121 7.14 27.84 -2.67
N HIS A 122 7.77 27.22 -1.67
CA HIS A 122 7.73 27.67 -0.27
C HIS A 122 9.14 27.94 0.30
N LYS A 123 9.80 28.97 -0.24
CA LYS A 123 11.14 29.43 0.15
C LYS A 123 11.30 29.82 1.64
N VAL A 124 10.22 29.87 2.42
CA VAL A 124 10.21 30.24 3.84
C VAL A 124 10.28 28.99 4.72
N ARG A 125 11.43 28.78 5.37
CA ARG A 125 11.72 27.63 6.26
C ARG A 125 10.57 27.25 7.21
N ARG A 126 9.96 28.22 7.92
CA ARG A 126 8.95 27.95 8.95
C ARG A 126 7.67 27.29 8.41
N SER A 127 7.30 27.55 7.16
CA SER A 127 6.13 26.93 6.52
C SER A 127 6.49 25.70 5.67
N LEU A 128 7.76 25.54 5.28
CA LEU A 128 8.17 24.49 4.36
C LEU A 128 7.80 23.09 4.87
N ALA A 129 8.01 22.85 6.16
CA ALA A 129 7.62 21.63 6.86
C ALA A 129 6.15 21.25 6.65
N SER A 130 5.22 22.03 7.22
CA SER A 130 3.78 21.75 7.11
C SER A 130 3.26 21.72 5.66
N LYS A 131 3.92 22.41 4.73
CA LYS A 131 3.60 22.35 3.29
C LYS A 131 4.11 21.08 2.62
N LEU A 132 5.27 20.56 3.04
CA LEU A 132 5.79 19.27 2.63
C LEU A 132 4.92 18.14 3.17
N ASP A 133 4.58 18.19 4.45
CA ASP A 133 3.72 17.20 5.11
C ASP A 133 2.36 17.13 4.41
N GLY A 134 1.71 18.29 4.21
CA GLY A 134 0.46 18.40 3.47
C GLY A 134 0.58 18.10 1.97
N ALA A 135 1.78 18.09 1.38
CA ALA A 135 2.01 17.61 0.01
C ALA A 135 2.13 16.08 -0.03
N MET A 136 2.91 15.49 0.87
CA MET A 136 3.08 14.05 1.03
C MET A 136 1.75 13.35 1.33
N VAL A 137 0.97 13.85 2.31
CA VAL A 137 -0.34 13.28 2.65
C VAL A 137 -1.30 13.29 1.45
N ARG A 138 -1.33 14.38 0.65
CA ARG A 138 -2.16 14.44 -0.57
C ARG A 138 -1.68 13.50 -1.66
N HIS A 139 -0.37 13.36 -1.84
CA HIS A 139 0.21 12.42 -2.80
C HIS A 139 -0.11 10.96 -2.43
N LEU A 140 0.11 10.58 -1.17
CA LEU A 140 -0.22 9.25 -0.67
C LEU A 140 -1.70 8.94 -0.75
N ARG A 141 -2.58 9.90 -0.44
CA ARG A 141 -4.03 9.75 -0.63
C ARG A 141 -4.37 9.47 -2.11
N GLY A 142 -3.71 10.15 -3.05
CA GLY A 142 -3.83 9.88 -4.48
C GLY A 142 -3.38 8.47 -4.86
N VAL A 143 -2.25 8.02 -4.32
CA VAL A 143 -1.73 6.65 -4.53
C VAL A 143 -2.70 5.59 -3.98
N PHE A 144 -3.18 5.74 -2.75
CA PHE A 144 -4.13 4.77 -2.17
C PHE A 144 -5.49 4.77 -2.89
N HIS A 145 -5.94 5.92 -3.40
CA HIS A 145 -7.13 5.99 -4.24
C HIS A 145 -6.94 5.25 -5.57
N GLN A 146 -5.79 5.42 -6.25
CA GLN A 146 -5.46 4.65 -7.46
C GLN A 146 -5.32 3.16 -7.17
N LEU A 147 -4.69 2.79 -6.04
CA LEU A 147 -4.58 1.40 -5.61
C LEU A 147 -5.97 0.75 -5.55
N ASP A 148 -6.86 1.34 -4.78
CA ASP A 148 -8.19 0.79 -4.53
C ASP A 148 -9.15 0.87 -5.74
N HIS A 149 -9.13 1.96 -6.50
CA HIS A 149 -10.10 2.16 -7.60
C HIS A 149 -9.63 1.68 -8.97
N GLU A 150 -8.32 1.54 -9.22
CA GLU A 150 -7.78 1.13 -10.52
C GLU A 150 -6.94 -0.15 -10.47
N ILE A 151 -6.14 -0.34 -9.42
CA ILE A 151 -5.15 -1.42 -9.38
C ILE A 151 -5.72 -2.70 -8.77
N MET A 152 -6.37 -2.64 -7.60
CA MET A 152 -6.96 -3.82 -6.95
C MET A 152 -8.01 -4.53 -7.81
N PRO A 153 -8.92 -3.85 -8.53
CA PRO A 153 -9.80 -4.50 -9.51
C PRO A 153 -9.03 -5.27 -10.59
N ARG A 154 -7.99 -4.64 -11.19
CA ARG A 154 -7.17 -5.28 -12.22
C ARG A 154 -6.33 -6.44 -11.68
N LEU A 155 -5.89 -6.38 -10.43
CA LEU A 155 -5.20 -7.50 -9.76
C LEU A 155 -6.15 -8.66 -9.49
N LEU A 156 -7.41 -8.38 -9.15
CA LEU A 156 -8.44 -9.40 -8.99
C LEU A 156 -8.75 -10.08 -10.34
N ASP A 157 -9.01 -9.29 -11.39
CA ASP A 157 -9.24 -9.81 -12.74
C ASP A 157 -8.07 -10.71 -13.19
N ARG A 158 -6.84 -10.22 -13.02
CA ARG A 158 -5.63 -10.96 -13.38
C ARG A 158 -5.40 -12.22 -12.53
N LEU A 159 -5.71 -12.17 -11.24
CA LEU A 159 -5.65 -13.35 -10.37
C LEU A 159 -6.64 -14.42 -10.86
N VAL A 160 -7.85 -14.03 -11.25
CA VAL A 160 -8.86 -14.96 -11.81
C VAL A 160 -8.41 -15.54 -13.15
N GLU A 161 -7.86 -14.71 -14.06
CA GLU A 161 -7.30 -15.15 -15.33
C GLU A 161 -6.14 -16.15 -15.16
N GLU A 162 -5.24 -15.91 -14.20
CA GLU A 162 -4.09 -16.79 -13.93
C GLU A 162 -4.48 -18.08 -13.16
N LEU A 163 -5.59 -18.08 -12.42
CA LEU A 163 -6.10 -19.25 -11.69
C LEU A 163 -6.96 -20.20 -12.52
N ALA A 164 -7.70 -19.71 -13.51
CA ALA A 164 -8.59 -20.54 -14.32
C ALA A 164 -7.86 -21.76 -14.96
N PRO A 165 -6.67 -21.62 -15.59
CA PRO A 165 -5.94 -22.77 -16.13
C PRO A 165 -5.48 -23.79 -15.09
N ALA A 166 -5.15 -23.32 -13.87
CA ALA A 166 -4.74 -24.19 -12.77
C ALA A 166 -5.92 -25.02 -12.26
N LEU A 167 -7.12 -24.44 -12.18
CA LEU A 167 -8.33 -25.16 -11.82
C LEU A 167 -8.82 -26.09 -12.93
N ASP A 168 -8.71 -25.71 -14.20
CA ASP A 168 -8.97 -26.62 -15.32
C ASP A 168 -8.06 -27.85 -15.24
N GLN A 169 -6.79 -27.68 -14.86
CA GLN A 169 -5.88 -28.80 -14.63
C GLN A 169 -6.29 -29.65 -13.42
N VAL A 170 -6.73 -29.07 -12.31
CA VAL A 170 -7.26 -29.84 -11.16
C VAL A 170 -8.49 -30.63 -11.58
N ASN A 171 -9.47 -29.99 -12.23
CA ASN A 171 -10.72 -30.58 -12.67
C ASN A 171 -10.54 -31.71 -13.71
N GLN A 172 -9.40 -31.75 -14.43
CA GLN A 172 -9.04 -32.86 -15.31
C GLN A 172 -8.41 -34.07 -14.59
N ASN A 173 -7.87 -33.87 -13.39
CA ASN A 173 -7.12 -34.89 -12.64
C ASN A 173 -7.89 -35.48 -11.45
N PHE A 174 -9.01 -34.88 -11.05
CA PHE A 174 -9.83 -35.30 -9.91
C PHE A 174 -11.28 -35.58 -10.31
N PRO A 175 -12.03 -36.42 -9.56
CA PRO A 175 -13.40 -36.82 -9.90
C PRO A 175 -14.47 -35.75 -9.58
N PHE A 176 -14.11 -34.71 -8.84
CA PHE A 176 -14.95 -33.54 -8.52
C PHE A 176 -14.44 -32.30 -9.27
N ALA A 177 -15.29 -31.30 -9.43
CA ALA A 177 -14.94 -30.05 -10.13
C ALA A 177 -14.95 -28.86 -9.16
N PHE A 178 -13.89 -28.05 -9.19
CA PHE A 178 -13.87 -26.74 -8.55
C PHE A 178 -14.29 -25.63 -9.53
N SER A 179 -15.13 -24.72 -9.07
CA SER A 179 -15.51 -23.49 -9.79
C SER A 179 -15.18 -22.24 -8.97
N LEU A 180 -14.78 -21.16 -9.67
CA LEU A 180 -14.48 -19.87 -9.06
C LEU A 180 -15.76 -19.06 -8.89
N LYS A 181 -16.09 -18.72 -7.64
CA LYS A 181 -17.04 -17.65 -7.34
C LYS A 181 -16.26 -16.37 -7.03
N VAL A 182 -16.28 -15.44 -7.99
CA VAL A 182 -15.64 -14.13 -7.85
C VAL A 182 -16.69 -13.10 -7.43
N THR A 183 -16.41 -12.38 -6.34
CA THR A 183 -17.15 -11.17 -5.95
C THR A 183 -16.41 -9.98 -6.56
N PRO A 184 -17.04 -9.07 -7.32
CA PRO A 184 -16.36 -7.91 -7.88
C PRO A 184 -15.71 -7.04 -6.79
N TRP A 185 -14.58 -6.41 -7.10
CA TRP A 185 -13.96 -5.44 -6.19
C TRP A 185 -14.91 -4.25 -5.96
N SER A 186 -15.07 -3.84 -4.70
CA SER A 186 -15.79 -2.62 -4.34
C SER A 186 -15.02 -1.88 -3.24
N PRO A 187 -14.67 -0.60 -3.43
CA PRO A 187 -14.16 0.27 -2.37
C PRO A 187 -15.03 0.29 -1.11
N GLU A 188 -16.36 0.12 -1.27
CA GLU A 188 -17.33 0.17 -0.17
C GLU A 188 -17.47 -1.16 0.59
N SER A 189 -17.09 -2.29 -0.03
CA SER A 189 -17.13 -3.61 0.65
C SER A 189 -15.94 -3.82 1.59
N HIS A 190 -14.97 -2.92 1.54
CA HIS A 190 -13.84 -2.87 2.45
C HIS A 190 -14.12 -1.77 3.46
N ASP A 191 -14.21 -2.13 4.74
CA ASP A 191 -13.92 -1.14 5.78
C ASP A 191 -12.51 -0.62 5.49
N PRO A 192 -12.32 0.68 5.15
CA PRO A 192 -11.10 1.14 4.45
C PRO A 192 -9.85 1.08 5.36
N LEU A 193 -9.29 -0.13 5.46
CA LEU A 193 -8.10 -0.63 6.18
C LEU A 193 -7.97 -0.24 7.68
N HIS A 194 -9.03 0.22 8.35
CA HIS A 194 -8.94 0.88 9.66
C HIS A 194 -8.00 2.11 9.64
N PHE A 195 -7.88 2.77 8.47
CA PHE A 195 -7.17 4.03 8.27
C PHE A 195 -8.17 5.19 8.41
N THR A 196 -8.78 5.33 9.60
CA THR A 196 -9.50 6.55 9.94
C THR A 196 -8.49 7.70 9.93
N TRP A 197 -8.52 8.49 8.85
CA TRP A 197 -7.89 9.79 8.77
C TRP A 197 -8.73 10.79 9.59
N GLU A 198 -8.94 10.49 10.88
CA GLU A 198 -9.57 11.41 11.80
C GLU A 198 -8.63 12.61 11.97
N ASP A 199 -9.06 13.68 11.32
CA ASP A 199 -8.48 15.01 11.35
C ASP A 199 -8.67 15.62 12.75
N GLU A 200 -8.05 16.78 12.99
CA GLU A 200 -8.25 17.64 14.17
C GLU A 200 -7.55 17.19 15.48
N GLY A 201 -6.29 17.62 15.67
CA GLY A 201 -5.86 18.17 16.97
C GLY A 201 -4.47 17.79 17.50
N HIS A 202 -4.00 16.56 17.32
CA HIS A 202 -2.86 16.07 18.12
C HIS A 202 -1.45 16.40 17.59
N ALA A 203 -1.31 16.79 16.32
CA ALA A 203 -0.01 17.26 15.79
C ALA A 203 0.46 18.54 16.51
N ASP A 204 -0.40 19.55 16.62
CA ASP A 204 -0.09 20.81 17.28
C ASP A 204 0.16 20.64 18.78
N GLN A 205 -0.58 19.73 19.44
CA GLN A 205 -0.43 19.46 20.86
C GLN A 205 0.94 18.83 21.17
N PHE A 206 1.39 17.85 20.37
CA PHE A 206 2.69 17.21 20.56
C PHE A 206 3.87 18.14 20.20
N ILE A 207 3.71 18.98 19.17
CA ILE A 207 4.70 20.02 18.82
C ILE A 207 4.84 21.04 19.95
N SER A 208 3.73 21.40 20.63
CA SER A 208 3.76 22.36 21.73
C SER A 208 4.55 21.87 22.96
N GLU A 209 4.43 20.60 23.33
CA GLU A 209 5.19 20.04 24.47
C GLU A 209 6.70 19.90 24.17
N TYR A 210 7.09 19.67 22.92
CA TYR A 210 8.50 19.51 22.57
C TYR A 210 9.25 20.86 22.50
N TYR A 211 8.59 21.92 22.03
CA TYR A 211 9.18 23.28 22.04
C TYR A 211 9.23 23.90 23.44
N LEU A 212 8.30 23.58 24.34
CA LEU A 212 8.29 24.08 25.73
C LEU A 212 9.33 23.40 26.66
N ARG A 213 10.15 22.48 26.15
CA ARG A 213 11.26 21.83 26.88
C ARG A 213 12.64 22.09 26.27
N ALA A 214 12.74 23.05 25.35
CA ALA A 214 13.96 23.35 24.59
C ALA A 214 14.55 24.75 24.89
N ASP A 215 14.16 25.37 26.00
CA ASP A 215 14.77 26.56 26.62
C ASP A 215 15.52 26.15 27.91
#